data_AF-A0AAV4E1X4-F1
#
_entry.id   AF-A0AAV4E1X4-F1
#
_cell.length_a   1.000
_cell.length_b   1.000
_cell.length_c   1.000
_cell.angle_alpha   90.00
_cell.angle_beta   90.00
_cell.angle_gamma   90.00
#
_symmetry.space_group_name_H-M   'P 1'
#
loop_
_entity.id
_entity.type
_entity.pdbx_description
1 polymer ?
#
loop_
_entity_poly.entity_id
_entity_poly.type
_entity_poly.pdbx_seq_one_letter_code
_entity_poly.pdbx_strand_id
1 'polypeptide(L)'
;MAEPSSASTKPPEQEEDSVSEELLTQWTKEAESGSINHQFKIACHYLKLAELGVDQENNGKKAVFWFIKASQRGDEAATEKLRHCVLTNLGISESNKSDALWCLNTSASEKRVRHAAKSLFARLNTGQSGVISKAEYIEAINSLTAGHEKERKILLAAGECDC
;
A
#
# COMPACT_ATOMS: atom_id res chain seq x y z
N MET A 1 7.03 66.85 0.35
CA MET A 1 6.20 65.75 0.89
C MET A 1 5.50 65.10 -0.28
N ALA A 2 5.94 63.91 -0.68
CA ALA A 2 5.21 62.97 -1.53
C ALA A 2 5.99 61.65 -1.45
N GLU A 3 5.50 60.70 -0.66
CA GLU A 3 6.00 59.33 -0.63
C GLU A 3 5.35 58.54 -1.79
N PRO A 4 6.12 57.75 -2.57
CA PRO A 4 5.53 56.74 -3.43
C PRO A 4 5.29 55.45 -2.65
N SER A 5 4.00 55.13 -2.53
CA SER A 5 3.41 53.92 -1.98
C SER A 5 4.03 52.64 -2.55
N SER A 6 4.51 51.78 -1.66
CA SER A 6 5.00 50.44 -1.96
C SER A 6 3.84 49.53 -2.40
N ALA A 7 3.84 49.17 -3.68
CA ALA A 7 3.01 48.09 -4.19
C ALA A 7 3.53 46.75 -3.64
N SER A 8 3.01 46.34 -2.48
CA SER A 8 3.12 44.96 -2.00
C SER A 8 2.32 44.04 -2.92
N THR A 9 2.99 43.42 -3.87
CA THR A 9 2.47 42.25 -4.58
C THR A 9 2.34 41.11 -3.57
N LYS A 10 1.09 40.82 -3.19
CA LYS A 10 0.64 39.66 -2.41
C LYS A 10 1.20 38.38 -3.06
N PRO A 11 1.94 37.51 -2.33
CA PRO A 11 2.36 36.21 -2.86
C PRO A 11 1.14 35.35 -3.23
N PRO A 12 1.28 34.46 -4.23
CA PRO A 12 0.17 33.67 -4.74
C PRO A 12 -0.40 32.78 -3.64
N GLU A 13 -1.72 32.78 -3.57
CA GLU A 13 -2.52 32.03 -2.62
C GLU A 13 -2.13 30.55 -2.70
N GLN A 14 -1.68 30.02 -1.57
CA GLN A 14 -1.54 28.59 -1.36
C GLN A 14 -2.96 28.01 -1.43
N GLU A 15 -3.31 27.38 -2.55
CA GLU A 15 -4.49 26.53 -2.63
C GLU A 15 -4.26 25.33 -1.70
N GLU A 16 -4.67 25.50 -0.44
CA GLU A 16 -4.79 24.42 0.51
C GLU A 16 -5.90 23.48 0.04
N ASP A 17 -5.54 22.44 -0.72
CA ASP A 17 -6.27 21.16 -0.80
C ASP A 17 -6.24 20.46 0.58
N SER A 18 -6.73 21.18 1.58
CA SER A 18 -6.93 20.74 2.95
C SER A 18 -8.08 19.75 2.94
N VAL A 19 -7.76 18.46 2.99
CA VAL A 19 -8.77 17.41 3.23
C VAL A 19 -9.39 17.72 4.59
N SER A 20 -10.69 18.02 4.61
CA SER A 20 -11.38 18.34 5.86
C SER A 20 -11.27 17.19 6.86
N GLU A 21 -11.21 17.51 8.16
CA GLU A 21 -11.10 16.49 9.22
C GLU A 21 -12.24 15.47 9.17
N GLU A 22 -13.44 15.91 8.81
CA GLU A 22 -14.61 15.05 8.64
C GLU A 22 -14.43 14.07 7.46
N LEU A 23 -13.90 14.54 6.33
CA LEU A 23 -13.63 13.70 5.17
C LEU A 23 -12.52 12.68 5.48
N LEU A 24 -11.46 13.10 6.18
CA LEU A 24 -10.39 12.22 6.62
C LEU A 24 -10.90 11.13 7.58
N THR A 25 -11.79 11.51 8.50
CA THR A 25 -12.43 10.57 9.42
C THR A 25 -13.27 9.54 8.67
N GLN A 26 -14.07 9.98 7.69
CA GLN A 26 -14.86 9.09 6.86
C GLN A 26 -13.98 8.15 6.04
N TRP A 27 -12.92 8.66 5.40
CA TRP A 27 -11.98 7.82 4.65
C TRP A 27 -11.27 6.81 5.53
N THR A 28 -10.92 7.19 6.75
CA THR A 28 -10.29 6.29 7.72
C THR A 28 -11.21 5.13 8.08
N LYS A 29 -12.49 5.43 8.37
CA LYS A 29 -13.51 4.41 8.64
C LYS A 29 -13.69 3.43 7.47
N GLU A 30 -13.73 3.94 6.24
CA GLU A 30 -13.82 3.10 5.04
C GLU A 30 -12.54 2.30 4.77
N ALA A 31 -11.38 2.85 5.09
CA ALA A 31 -10.12 2.11 4.98
C ALA A 31 -10.03 0.97 6.01
N GLU A 32 -10.57 1.20 7.22
CA GLU A 32 -10.67 0.21 8.30
C GLU A 32 -11.71 -0.88 8.00
N SER A 33 -12.82 -0.53 7.33
CA SER A 33 -13.80 -1.51 6.83
C SER A 33 -13.24 -2.41 5.71
N GLY A 34 -12.05 -2.08 5.21
CA GLY A 34 -11.35 -2.86 4.20
C GLY A 34 -11.59 -2.37 2.77
N SER A 35 -11.84 -1.07 2.55
CA SER A 35 -11.84 -0.52 1.20
C SER A 35 -10.41 -0.24 0.71
N ILE A 36 -9.94 -0.96 -0.32
CA ILE A 36 -8.60 -0.76 -0.92
C ILE A 36 -8.43 0.68 -1.41
N ASN A 37 -9.46 1.21 -2.08
CA ASN A 37 -9.44 2.57 -2.61
C ASN A 37 -9.27 3.62 -1.50
N HIS A 38 -9.95 3.44 -0.35
CA HIS A 38 -9.79 4.38 0.76
C HIS A 38 -8.45 4.21 1.46
N GLN A 39 -7.94 2.98 1.62
CA GLN A 39 -6.58 2.73 2.10
C GLN A 39 -5.54 3.46 1.24
N PHE A 40 -5.67 3.39 -0.09
CA PHE A 40 -4.80 4.12 -1.00
C PHE A 40 -4.95 5.65 -0.88
N LYS A 41 -6.18 6.16 -0.81
CA LYS A 41 -6.45 7.61 -0.68
C LYS A 41 -5.85 8.20 0.59
N ILE A 42 -6.06 7.57 1.75
CA ILE A 42 -5.50 8.07 3.01
C ILE A 42 -3.98 7.92 3.05
N ALA A 43 -3.42 6.88 2.41
CA ALA A 43 -1.97 6.75 2.27
C ALA A 43 -1.38 7.91 1.46
N CYS A 44 -2.02 8.28 0.34
CA CYS A 44 -1.60 9.43 -0.47
C CYS A 44 -1.71 10.75 0.28
N HIS A 45 -2.78 10.94 1.08
CA HIS A 45 -2.93 12.12 1.91
C HIS A 45 -1.77 12.26 2.93
N TYR A 46 -1.47 11.19 3.67
CA TYR A 46 -0.35 11.21 4.62
C TYR A 46 1.00 11.34 3.93
N LEU A 47 1.18 10.74 2.75
CA LEU A 47 2.41 10.90 1.97
C LEU A 47 2.62 12.36 1.59
N LYS A 48 1.58 13.03 1.08
CA LYS A 48 1.64 14.46 0.73
C LYS A 48 2.03 15.32 1.92
N LEU A 49 1.41 15.09 3.10
CA LEU A 49 1.78 15.80 4.32
C LEU A 49 3.26 15.59 4.70
N ALA A 50 3.74 14.37 4.57
CA ALA A 50 5.14 14.05 4.88
C ALA A 50 6.11 14.71 3.88
N GLU A 51 5.78 14.71 2.59
CA GLU A 51 6.58 15.37 1.54
C GLU A 51 6.59 16.91 1.69
N LEU A 52 5.54 17.49 2.27
CA LEU A 52 5.48 18.90 2.66
C LEU A 52 6.23 19.21 3.96
N GLY A 53 6.80 18.21 4.65
CA GLY A 53 7.51 18.37 5.91
C GLY A 53 6.61 18.49 7.15
N VAL A 54 5.28 18.37 6.99
CA VAL A 54 4.33 18.40 8.12
C VAL A 54 4.42 17.07 8.85
N ASP A 55 5.00 17.07 10.05
CA ASP A 55 5.19 15.87 10.89
C ASP A 55 5.69 14.67 10.06
N GLN A 56 6.77 14.91 9.30
CA GLN A 56 7.27 14.03 8.24
C GLN A 56 7.44 12.57 8.69
N GLU A 57 7.93 12.35 9.91
CA GLU A 57 8.16 11.02 10.44
C GLU A 57 6.85 10.26 10.68
N ASN A 58 5.89 10.87 11.39
CA ASN A 58 4.64 10.19 11.72
C ASN A 58 3.75 10.04 10.49
N ASN A 59 3.65 11.07 9.66
CA ASN A 59 2.86 11.02 8.43
C ASN A 59 3.48 10.06 7.42
N GLY A 60 4.81 10.02 7.29
CA GLY A 60 5.50 9.01 6.49
C GLY A 60 5.17 7.58 6.96
N LYS A 61 5.26 7.31 8.27
CA LYS A 61 4.93 5.99 8.83
C LYS A 61 3.46 5.60 8.57
N LYS A 62 2.52 6.55 8.73
CA LYS A 62 1.10 6.32 8.43
C LYS A 62 0.87 6.03 6.94
N ALA A 63 1.54 6.77 6.04
CA ALA A 63 1.46 6.54 4.61
C ALA A 63 1.93 5.12 4.26
N VAL A 64 3.11 4.73 4.74
CA VAL A 64 3.67 3.39 4.53
C VAL A 64 2.75 2.29 5.08
N PHE A 65 2.19 2.47 6.27
CA PHE A 65 1.25 1.51 6.86
C PHE A 65 0.04 1.25 5.95
N TRP A 66 -0.57 2.30 5.42
CA TRP A 66 -1.74 2.17 4.56
C TRP A 66 -1.39 1.66 3.16
N PHE A 67 -0.25 2.07 2.60
CA PHE A 67 0.25 1.50 1.35
C PHE A 67 0.55 0.00 1.47
N ILE A 68 1.14 -0.45 2.59
CA ILE A 68 1.35 -1.88 2.85
C ILE A 68 0.00 -2.62 2.86
N LYS A 69 -1.01 -2.12 3.57
CA LYS A 69 -2.35 -2.74 3.61
C LYS A 69 -2.98 -2.87 2.22
N ALA A 70 -2.95 -1.81 1.41
CA ALA A 70 -3.49 -1.83 0.05
C ALA A 70 -2.67 -2.76 -0.86
N SER A 71 -1.34 -2.64 -0.82
CA SER A 71 -0.41 -3.49 -1.59
C SER A 71 -0.58 -4.97 -1.28
N GLN A 72 -0.74 -5.36 -0.01
CA GLN A 72 -0.96 -6.76 0.41
C GLN A 72 -2.20 -7.39 -0.23
N ARG A 73 -3.13 -6.59 -0.75
CA ARG A 73 -4.33 -7.03 -1.47
C ARG A 73 -4.17 -6.99 -2.99
N GLY A 74 -2.95 -6.73 -3.46
CA GLY A 74 -2.57 -6.66 -4.86
C GLY A 74 -2.91 -5.34 -5.54
N ASP A 75 -3.01 -4.24 -4.77
CA ASP A 75 -3.10 -2.90 -5.34
C ASP A 75 -1.73 -2.46 -5.89
N GLU A 76 -1.66 -2.32 -7.21
CA GLU A 76 -0.42 -2.03 -7.93
C GLU A 76 0.02 -0.57 -7.75
N ALA A 77 -0.94 0.36 -7.71
CA ALA A 77 -0.68 1.77 -7.45
C ALA A 77 -0.08 1.99 -6.04
N ALA A 78 -0.62 1.33 -5.03
CA ALA A 78 -0.06 1.32 -3.68
C ALA A 78 1.34 0.70 -3.64
N THR A 79 1.58 -0.36 -4.42
CA THR A 79 2.90 -1.00 -4.51
C THR A 79 3.93 -0.03 -5.13
N GLU A 80 3.54 0.73 -6.15
CA GLU A 80 4.39 1.75 -6.77
C GLU A 80 4.71 2.89 -5.80
N LYS A 81 3.70 3.43 -5.09
CA LYS A 81 3.93 4.46 -4.07
C LYS A 81 4.77 3.97 -2.90
N LEU A 82 4.58 2.72 -2.48
CA LEU A 82 5.41 2.10 -1.46
C LEU A 82 6.87 1.97 -1.91
N ARG A 83 7.12 1.72 -3.20
CA ARG A 83 8.47 1.69 -3.78
C ARG A 83 9.14 3.05 -3.64
N HIS A 84 8.42 4.13 -3.94
CA HIS A 84 8.90 5.50 -3.73
C HIS A 84 9.27 5.76 -2.26
N CYS A 85 8.42 5.38 -1.31
CA CYS A 85 8.73 5.52 0.12
C CYS A 85 9.99 4.74 0.53
N VAL A 86 10.20 3.53 -0.01
CA VAL A 86 11.39 2.73 0.27
C VAL A 86 12.65 3.36 -0.32
N LEU A 87 12.61 3.84 -1.56
CA LEU A 87 13.75 4.47 -2.23
C LEU A 87 14.17 5.78 -1.58
N THR A 88 13.21 6.56 -1.10
CA THR A 88 13.44 7.85 -0.42
C THR A 88 13.66 7.68 1.09
N ASN A 89 13.51 6.46 1.61
CA ASN A 89 13.49 6.15 3.05
C ASN A 89 12.44 6.96 3.84
N LEU A 90 11.38 7.43 3.17
CA LEU A 90 10.32 8.22 3.78
C LEU A 90 9.34 7.32 4.53
N GLY A 91 9.30 7.44 5.86
CA GLY A 91 8.38 6.67 6.70
C GLY A 91 8.74 5.19 6.90
N ILE A 92 9.88 4.75 6.35
CA ILE A 92 10.39 3.40 6.57
C ILE A 92 11.04 3.31 7.95
N SER A 93 10.66 2.30 8.71
CA SER A 93 11.21 1.97 10.02
C SER A 93 11.49 0.47 10.10
N GLU A 94 12.33 0.06 11.04
CA GLU A 94 12.67 -1.35 11.23
C GLU A 94 11.43 -2.25 11.45
N SER A 95 10.35 -1.70 12.00
CA SER A 95 9.08 -2.42 12.19
C SER A 95 8.28 -2.66 10.91
N ASN A 96 8.40 -1.83 9.87
CA ASN A 96 7.59 -1.93 8.65
C ASN A 96 8.40 -2.35 7.40
N LYS A 97 9.73 -2.31 7.50
CA LYS A 97 10.66 -2.55 6.39
C LYS A 97 10.51 -3.94 5.78
N SER A 98 10.36 -4.97 6.59
CA SER A 98 10.16 -6.35 6.12
C SER A 98 8.88 -6.49 5.29
N ASP A 99 7.76 -5.96 5.78
CA ASP A 99 6.47 -5.98 5.09
C ASP A 99 6.50 -5.15 3.80
N ALA A 100 7.18 -4.01 3.82
CA ALA A 100 7.37 -3.17 2.64
C ALA A 100 8.17 -3.92 1.56
N LEU A 101 9.32 -4.52 1.92
CA LEU A 101 10.13 -5.29 0.98
C LEU A 101 9.40 -6.52 0.46
N TRP A 102 8.65 -7.22 1.32
CA TRP A 102 7.81 -8.34 0.88
C TRP A 102 6.78 -7.89 -0.16
N CYS A 103 6.12 -6.75 0.07
CA CYS A 103 5.22 -6.15 -0.91
C CYS A 103 5.91 -5.82 -2.23
N LEU A 104 7.13 -5.30 -2.22
CA LEU A 104 7.83 -4.94 -3.46
C LEU A 104 8.36 -6.13 -4.24
N ASN A 105 8.63 -7.25 -3.57
CA ASN A 105 9.21 -8.46 -4.16
C ASN A 105 8.17 -9.53 -4.55
N THR A 106 6.89 -9.33 -4.16
CA THR A 106 5.80 -10.27 -4.44
C THR A 106 4.92 -9.75 -5.59
N SER A 107 4.52 -10.62 -6.50
CA SER A 107 3.63 -10.24 -7.61
C SER A 107 2.22 -9.88 -7.13
N ALA A 108 1.51 -9.00 -7.84
CA ALA A 108 0.16 -8.59 -7.46
C ALA A 108 -0.83 -9.77 -7.43
N SER A 109 -0.71 -10.73 -8.36
CA SER A 109 -1.51 -11.95 -8.38
C SER A 109 -1.27 -12.82 -7.15
N GLU A 110 -0.01 -13.02 -6.76
CA GLU A 110 0.32 -13.81 -5.58
C GLU A 110 -0.21 -13.14 -4.29
N LYS A 111 -0.10 -11.82 -4.18
CA LYS A 111 -0.68 -11.07 -3.05
C LYS A 111 -2.20 -11.26 -2.97
N ARG A 112 -2.91 -11.17 -4.11
CA ARG A 112 -4.37 -11.41 -4.19
C ARG A 112 -4.73 -12.83 -3.74
N VAL A 113 -4.01 -13.84 -4.24
CA VAL A 113 -4.23 -15.25 -3.85
C VAL A 113 -4.02 -15.46 -2.35
N ARG A 114 -2.92 -14.96 -1.79
CA ARG A 114 -2.62 -15.06 -0.35
C ARG A 114 -3.68 -14.36 0.51
N HIS A 115 -4.15 -13.19 0.09
CA HIS A 115 -5.22 -12.47 0.78
C HIS A 115 -6.56 -13.22 0.73
N ALA A 116 -6.93 -13.74 -0.44
CA ALA A 116 -8.15 -14.53 -0.62
C ALA A 116 -8.14 -15.80 0.24
N ALA A 117 -7.02 -16.54 0.23
CA ALA A 117 -6.82 -17.72 1.07
C ALA A 117 -6.96 -17.36 2.56
N LYS A 118 -6.29 -16.30 3.03
CA LYS A 118 -6.38 -15.85 4.43
C LYS A 118 -7.82 -15.51 4.83
N SER A 119 -8.56 -14.88 3.93
CA SER A 119 -9.96 -14.50 4.16
C SER A 119 -10.88 -15.72 4.22
N LEU A 120 -10.66 -16.71 3.36
CA LEU A 120 -11.37 -17.99 3.40
C LEU A 120 -11.11 -18.74 4.71
N PHE A 121 -9.83 -18.84 5.12
CA PHE A 121 -9.45 -19.47 6.37
C PHE A 121 -10.10 -18.81 7.59
N ALA A 122 -10.12 -17.47 7.65
CA ALA A 122 -10.78 -16.75 8.72
C ALA A 122 -12.28 -17.06 8.79
N ARG A 123 -12.97 -17.12 7.64
CA ARG A 123 -14.40 -17.49 7.58
C ARG A 123 -14.65 -18.91 8.08
N LEU A 124 -13.86 -19.88 7.61
CA LEU A 124 -14.02 -21.29 7.99
C LEU A 124 -13.79 -21.53 9.49
N ASN A 125 -12.89 -20.76 10.11
CA ASN A 125 -12.63 -20.86 11.55
C ASN A 125 -13.64 -20.12 12.44
N THR A 126 -14.46 -19.22 11.88
CA THR A 126 -15.37 -18.36 12.65
C THR A 126 -16.85 -18.76 12.54
N GLY A 127 -17.23 -19.61 11.58
CA GLY A 127 -18.61 -20.04 11.39
C GLY A 127 -18.73 -21.44 10.76
N GLN A 128 -19.15 -22.41 11.59
CA GLN A 128 -19.68 -23.74 11.28
C GLN A 128 -19.27 -24.40 9.94
N SER A 129 -18.33 -25.35 10.03
CA SER A 129 -18.22 -26.64 9.33
C SER A 129 -16.79 -26.90 8.84
N GLY A 130 -16.11 -27.83 9.50
CA GLY A 130 -14.82 -28.38 9.08
C GLY A 130 -13.61 -27.51 9.41
N VAL A 131 -12.89 -27.86 10.48
CA VAL A 131 -11.57 -27.30 10.77
C VAL A 131 -10.61 -27.74 9.65
N ILE A 132 -10.39 -26.92 8.63
CA ILE A 132 -9.29 -27.13 7.69
C ILE A 132 -8.01 -26.91 8.49
N SER A 133 -7.17 -27.94 8.57
CA SER A 133 -5.91 -27.87 9.29
C SER A 133 -4.97 -26.84 8.64
N LYS A 134 -4.05 -26.29 9.43
CA LYS A 134 -2.99 -25.40 8.91
C LYS A 134 -2.22 -26.03 7.75
N ALA A 135 -2.10 -27.37 7.72
CA ALA A 135 -1.43 -28.12 6.66
C ALA A 135 -2.21 -28.07 5.34
N GLU A 136 -3.51 -28.39 5.36
CA GLU A 136 -4.38 -28.34 4.18
C GLU A 136 -4.51 -26.91 3.61
N TYR A 137 -4.48 -25.90 4.49
CA TYR A 137 -4.41 -24.50 4.08
C TYR A 137 -3.11 -24.15 3.32
N ILE A 138 -1.96 -24.59 3.85
CA ILE A 138 -0.65 -24.38 3.21
C ILE A 138 -0.59 -25.12 1.88
N GLU A 139 -1.11 -26.34 1.81
CA GLU A 139 -1.16 -27.14 0.58
C GLU A 139 -2.03 -26.47 -0.50
N ALA A 140 -3.21 -25.95 -0.14
CA ALA A 140 -4.08 -25.22 -1.05
C ALA A 140 -3.41 -23.95 -1.62
N ILE A 141 -2.68 -23.20 -0.78
CA ILE A 141 -1.89 -22.04 -1.25
C ILE A 141 -0.76 -22.48 -2.18
N ASN A 142 0.01 -23.50 -1.80
CA ASN A 142 1.12 -23.99 -2.62
C ASN A 142 0.65 -24.50 -3.99
N SER A 143 -0.52 -25.12 -4.05
CA SER A 143 -1.13 -25.55 -5.32
C SER A 143 -1.48 -24.35 -6.22
N LEU A 144 -1.98 -23.25 -5.64
CA LEU A 144 -2.31 -22.03 -6.38
C LEU A 144 -1.05 -21.25 -6.85
N THR A 145 0.04 -21.31 -6.09
CA THR A 145 1.30 -20.62 -6.45
C THR A 145 2.22 -21.46 -7.35
N ALA A 146 2.12 -22.80 -7.31
CA ALA A 146 2.92 -23.70 -8.16
C ALA A 146 2.69 -23.48 -9.67
N GLY A 147 1.51 -22.98 -10.07
CA GLY A 147 1.23 -22.58 -11.45
C GLY A 147 2.11 -21.41 -11.90
N HIS A 148 2.25 -20.40 -11.05
CA HIS A 148 3.06 -19.19 -11.34
C HIS A 148 4.56 -19.49 -11.32
N GLU A 149 5.01 -20.46 -10.52
CA GLU A 149 6.42 -20.87 -10.51
C GLU A 149 6.81 -21.61 -11.80
N LYS A 150 5.90 -22.42 -12.36
CA LYS A 150 6.07 -23.01 -13.69
C LYS A 150 6.06 -21.94 -14.78
N GLU A 151 5.12 -20.99 -14.73
CA GLU A 151 5.02 -19.91 -15.71
C GLU A 151 6.25 -18.99 -15.69
N ARG A 152 6.77 -18.68 -14.49
CA ARG A 152 8.04 -17.94 -14.30
C ARG A 152 9.26 -18.74 -14.78
N LYS A 153 9.32 -20.05 -14.52
CA LYS A 153 10.41 -20.92 -15.02
C LYS A 153 10.36 -21.08 -16.54
N ILE A 154 9.18 -21.15 -17.14
CA ILE A 154 8.99 -21.16 -18.60
C ILE A 154 9.43 -19.83 -19.21
N LEU A 155 9.05 -18.70 -18.61
CA LEU A 155 9.48 -17.38 -19.10
C LEU A 155 10.99 -17.16 -18.97
N LEU A 156 11.63 -17.66 -17.90
CA LEU A 156 13.08 -17.63 -17.75
C LEU A 156 13.77 -18.54 -18.78
N ALA A 157 13.27 -19.76 -18.99
CA ALA A 157 13.80 -20.69 -19.99
C ALA A 157 13.60 -20.17 -21.44
N ALA A 158 12.53 -19.42 -21.69
CA ALA A 158 12.28 -18.79 -22.98
C ALA A 158 13.19 -17.57 -23.25
N GLY A 159 13.78 -16.97 -22.20
CA GLY A 159 14.72 -15.85 -22.30
C GLY A 159 16.19 -16.25 -22.49
N GLU A 160 16.53 -17.54 -22.40
CA GLU A 160 17.90 -18.05 -22.63
C GLU A 160 18.12 -18.59 -24.06
N CYS A 161 17.14 -18.45 -24.95
CA CYS A 161 17.32 -18.75 -26.39
C CYS A 161 17.92 -17.55 -27.12
N ASP A 162 19.18 -17.20 -26.81
CA ASP A 162 20.06 -16.43 -27.69
C ASP A 162 21.12 -17.39 -28.27
N CYS A 163 20.75 -18.11 -29.33
CA CYS A 163 21.63 -18.52 -30.43
C CYS A 163 20.83 -19.06 -31.62
#